data_AF-A0A5E5QFI2-F1
#
_entry.id   AF-A0A5E5QFI2-F1
#
_cell.length_a   1.000
_cell.length_b   1.000
_cell.length_c   1.000
_cell.angle_alpha   90.00
_cell.angle_beta   90.00
_cell.angle_gamma   90.00
#
_symmetry.space_group_name_H-M   'P 1'
#
loop_
_entity.id
_entity.type
_entity.pdbx_description
1 polymer ?
#
loop_
_entity_poly.entity_id
_entity_poly.type
_entity_poly.pdbx_seq_one_letter_code
_entity_poly.pdbx_strand_id
1 'polypeptide(L)' 'LDDYIEFYNHRRFHETLAYKKPMDVYQESIKLNQEKAKAS' A
#
# COMPACT_ATOMS: atom_id res chain seq x y z
N LEU A 1 3.65 -8.39 -17.72
CA LEU A 1 3.56 -7.10 -16.98
C LEU A 1 2.71 -7.29 -15.74
N ASP A 2 1.54 -7.89 -15.89
CA ASP A 2 0.59 -8.17 -14.81
C ASP A 2 1.21 -9.01 -13.68
N ASP A 3 1.97 -10.06 -13.99
CA ASP A 3 2.68 -10.87 -12.98
C ASP A 3 3.71 -10.07 -12.18
N TYR A 4 4.40 -9.11 -12.84
CA TYR A 4 5.37 -8.26 -12.15
C TYR A 4 4.66 -7.29 -11.21
N ILE A 5 3.54 -6.72 -11.64
CA ILE A 5 2.73 -5.82 -10.83
C ILE A 5 2.13 -6.58 -9.63
N GLU A 6 1.61 -7.79 -9.85
CA GLU A 6 1.09 -8.64 -8.78
C GLU A 6 2.18 -8.96 -7.75
N PHE A 7 3.34 -9.41 -8.23
CA PHE A 7 4.48 -9.71 -7.37
C PHE A 7 4.94 -8.47 -6.61
N TYR A 8 5.12 -7.34 -7.29
CA TYR A 8 5.60 -6.11 -6.67
C TYR A 8 4.64 -5.61 -5.59
N ASN A 9 3.34 -5.55 -5.89
CA ASN A 9 2.36 -5.00 -4.97
C ASN A 9 2.06 -5.94 -3.80
N HIS A 10 1.96 -7.25 -4.05
CA HIS A 10 1.39 -8.20 -3.09
C HIS A 10 2.38 -9.21 -2.50
N ARG A 11 3.58 -9.34 -3.08
CA ARG A 11 4.59 -10.34 -2.63
C ARG A 11 5.92 -9.74 -2.24
N ARG A 12 6.35 -8.65 -2.87
CA ARG A 12 7.64 -8.00 -2.59
C ARG A 12 7.59 -7.25 -1.27
N PHE A 13 8.57 -7.54 -0.41
CA PHE A 13 8.88 -6.70 0.75
C PHE A 13 9.83 -5.58 0.34
N HIS A 14 9.57 -4.37 0.85
CA HIS A 14 10.36 -3.20 0.49
C HIS A 14 11.04 -2.60 1.73
N GLU A 15 12.36 -2.55 1.73
CA GLU A 15 13.16 -2.09 2.88
C GLU A 15 12.80 -0.67 3.31
N THR A 16 12.64 0.26 2.36
CA THR A 16 12.23 1.65 2.66
C THR A 16 10.79 1.76 3.20
N LEU A 17 9.98 0.72 3.04
CA LEU A 17 8.64 0.61 3.65
C LEU A 17 8.68 -0.18 4.96
N ALA A 18 9.84 -0.23 5.63
CA ALA A 18 10.06 -1.02 6.84
C ALA A 18 9.69 -2.50 6.66
N TYR A 19 10.03 -3.06 5.50
CA TYR A 19 9.67 -4.42 5.09
C TYR A 19 8.16 -4.70 5.07
N LYS A 20 7.34 -3.68 4.81
CA LYS A 20 5.93 -3.87 4.40
C LYS A 20 5.83 -4.14 2.89
N LYS A 21 4.69 -4.68 2.48
CA LYS A 21 4.33 -4.81 1.06
C LYS A 21 3.77 -3.48 0.55
N PRO A 22 4.05 -3.09 -0.71
CA PRO A 22 3.52 -1.85 -1.27
C PRO A 22 1.99 -1.74 -1.18
N MET A 23 1.25 -2.82 -1.40
CA MET A 23 -0.21 -2.77 -1.34
C MET A 23 -0.75 -2.45 0.05
N ASP A 24 -0.11 -2.94 1.11
CA ASP A 24 -0.52 -2.66 2.49
C ASP A 24 -0.41 -1.15 2.79
N VAL A 25 0.67 -0.51 2.31
CA VAL A 25 0.91 0.93 2.46
C VAL A 25 -0.13 1.76 1.69
N TYR A 26 -0.51 1.35 0.48
CA TYR A 26 -1.57 2.01 -0.27
C TYR A 26 -2.93 1.91 0.43
N GLN A 27 -3.27 0.73 0.95
CA GLN A 27 -4.50 0.52 1.69
C GLN A 27 -4.57 1.38 2.97
N GLU A 28 -3.48 1.45 3.73
CA GLU A 28 -3.36 2.33 4.90
C GLU A 28 -3.60 3.80 4.50
N SER A 29 -2.96 4.25 3.42
CA SER A 29 -3.09 5.63 2.92
C SER A 29 -4.51 5.99 2.50
N ILE A 30 -5.22 5.07 1.84
CA ILE A 30 -6.62 5.27 1.43
C ILE A 30 -7.51 5.42 2.67
N LYS A 31 -7.36 4.54 3.67
CA LYS A 31 -8.15 4.61 4.92
C LYS A 31 -7.94 5.95 5.63
N LEU A 32 -6.68 6.38 5.77
CA LEU A 32 -6.35 7.67 6.39
C LEU A 32 -7.02 8.85 5.66
N ASN A 33 -7.02 8.83 4.32
CA ASN A 33 -7.67 9.88 3.53
C ASN A 33 -9.19 9.86 3.70
N GLN A 34 -9.81 8.69 3.78
CA GLN A 34 -11.25 8.55 4.05
C GLN A 34 -11.63 9.06 5.44
N GLU A 35 -10.82 8.78 6.45
CA GLU A 35 -11.02 9.29 7.81
C GLU A 35 -10.92 10.81 7.86
N LYS A 36 -9.91 11.39 7.21
CA LYS A 36 -9.77 12.85 7.07
C LYS A 36 -10.98 13.49 6.38
N ALA A 37 -11.47 12.87 5.31
CA ALA A 37 -12.64 13.36 4.58
C ALA A 37 -13.92 13.31 5.41
N LYS A 38 -14.07 12.32 6.32
CA LYS A 38 -15.23 12.23 7.23
C LYS A 38 -15.14 13.20 8.41
N ALA A 39 -13.94 13.63 8.78
CA ALA A 39 -13.70 14.56 9.88
C ALA A 39 -13.78 16.04 9.45
N SER A 40 -13.96 16.32 8.15
CA SER A 40 -14.13 17.66 7.57
C SER A 40 -15.61 17.95 7.34
#